data_AF-A0A7D5VBW1-F1
#
_entry.id   AF-A0A7D5VBW1-F1
#
_cell.length_a   1.000
_cell.length_b   1.000
_cell.length_c   1.000
_cell.angle_alpha   90.00
_cell.angle_beta   90.00
_cell.angle_gamma   90.00
#
_symmetry.space_group_name_H-M   'P 1'
#
loop_
_entity.id
_entity.type
_entity.pdbx_description
1 polymer ?
#
loop_
_entity_poly.entity_id
_entity_poly.type
_entity_poly.pdbx_seq_one_letter_code
_entity_poly.pdbx_strand_id
1 'polypeptide(L)' 'MLAQIGITTAAQLRAADAFDMYAQLQQVMPNISLNMLYALIGAQEDLPWQQIKQERKTEILLRLDDMDLAPRRK' A
#
# COMPACT_ATOMS: atom_id res chain seq x y z
N MET A 1 0.04 8.04 -11.13
CA MET A 1 -0.49 7.61 -9.82
C MET A 1 0.47 7.97 -8.69
N LEU A 2 1.60 7.28 -8.53
CA LEU A 2 2.57 7.58 -7.45
C LEU A 2 3.13 9.01 -7.50
N ALA A 3 3.30 9.57 -8.69
CA ALA A 3 3.70 10.98 -8.85
C ALA A 3 2.72 11.98 -8.21
N GLN A 4 1.44 11.62 -8.04
CA GLN A 4 0.43 12.49 -7.40
C GLN A 4 0.69 12.65 -5.88
N ILE A 5 1.44 11.73 -5.29
CA ILE A 5 1.86 11.78 -3.88
C ILE A 5 3.36 12.09 -3.75
N GLY A 6 3.98 12.66 -4.80
CA GLY A 6 5.38 13.06 -4.80
C GLY A 6 6.40 11.95 -5.03
N ILE A 7 5.97 10.73 -5.31
CA ILE A 7 6.86 9.59 -5.59
C ILE A 7 7.06 9.45 -7.11
N THR A 8 8.22 9.91 -7.61
CA THR A 8 8.57 9.91 -9.04
C THR A 8 9.78 9.05 -9.37
N THR A 9 10.49 8.54 -8.35
CA THR A 9 11.68 7.69 -8.53
C THR A 9 11.59 6.41 -7.71
N ALA A 10 12.28 5.37 -8.18
CA ALA A 10 12.38 4.11 -7.44
C ALA A 10 13.09 4.27 -6.08
N ALA A 11 14.02 5.23 -5.96
CA ALA A 11 14.68 5.54 -4.70
C ALA A 11 13.70 6.12 -3.66
N GLN A 12 12.82 7.04 -4.08
CA GLN A 12 11.77 7.57 -3.20
C GLN A 12 10.78 6.48 -2.79
N LEU A 13 10.38 5.61 -3.72
CA LEU A 13 9.51 4.48 -3.42
C LEU A 13 10.12 3.58 -2.34
N ARG A 14 11.41 3.26 -2.43
CA ARG A 14 12.11 2.42 -1.44
C ARG A 14 12.33 3.10 -0.09
N ALA A 15 12.39 4.43 -0.05
CA ALA A 15 12.62 5.19 1.17
C ALA A 15 11.32 5.51 1.94
N ALA A 16 10.16 5.47 1.27
CA ALA A 16 8.87 5.75 1.87
C ALA A 16 8.27 4.52 2.57
N ASP A 17 7.36 4.73 3.53
CA ASP A 17 6.56 3.64 4.09
C ASP A 17 5.38 3.30 3.16
N ALA A 18 5.16 2.01 2.89
CA ALA A 18 4.12 1.56 1.98
C ALA A 18 2.69 1.87 2.46
N PHE A 19 2.45 1.87 3.77
CA PHE A 19 1.15 2.17 4.35
C PHE A 19 0.87 3.68 4.28
N ASP A 20 1.88 4.51 4.54
CA ASP A 20 1.76 5.97 4.38
C ASP A 20 1.51 6.34 2.92
N MET A 21 2.22 5.71 1.97
CA MET A 21 1.94 5.88 0.55
C MET A 21 0.51 5.47 0.22
N TYR A 22 0.03 4.32 0.73
CA TYR A 22 -1.34 3.88 0.50
C TYR A 22 -2.38 4.88 1.05
N ALA A 23 -2.15 5.42 2.25
CA ALA A 23 -3.00 6.43 2.88
C ALA A 23 -3.08 7.71 2.02
N GLN A 24 -1.93 8.22 1.56
CA GLN A 24 -1.88 9.39 0.68
C GLN A 24 -2.60 9.13 -0.66
N LEU A 25 -2.44 7.92 -1.21
CA LEU A 25 -3.11 7.54 -2.45
C LEU A 25 -4.63 7.43 -2.27
N GLN A 26 -5.14 6.98 -1.12
CA GLN A 26 -6.57 6.96 -0.81
C GLN A 26 -7.19 8.37 -0.81
N GLN A 27 -6.44 9.40 -0.41
CA GLN A 27 -6.91 10.79 -0.41
C GLN A 27 -7.12 11.34 -1.83
N VAL A 28 -6.25 10.98 -2.77
CA VAL A 28 -6.30 11.49 -4.15
C VAL A 28 -7.07 10.55 -5.10
N MET A 29 -7.23 9.28 -4.74
CA MET A 29 -7.99 8.28 -5.50
C MET A 29 -8.93 7.50 -4.58
N PRO A 30 -10.16 8.01 -4.38
CA PRO A 30 -11.19 7.24 -3.68
C PRO A 30 -11.42 5.92 -4.42
N ASN A 31 -11.46 4.81 -3.67
CA ASN A 31 -11.58 3.42 -4.15
C ASN A 31 -10.30 2.72 -4.63
N ILE A 32 -9.12 3.24 -4.31
CA ILE A 32 -7.87 2.49 -4.51
C ILE A 32 -7.91 1.13 -3.79
N SER A 33 -7.66 0.07 -4.56
CA SER A 33 -7.77 -1.30 -4.04
C SER A 33 -6.65 -1.65 -3.08
N LEU A 34 -6.92 -2.57 -2.15
CA LEU A 34 -5.91 -3.16 -1.25
C LEU A 34 -4.75 -3.83 -2.02
N ASN A 35 -4.97 -4.26 -3.26
CA ASN A 35 -3.89 -4.79 -4.09
C ASN A 35 -2.79 -3.74 -4.38
N MET A 36 -3.09 -2.45 -4.31
CA MET A 36 -2.04 -1.43 -4.42
C MET A 36 -1.07 -1.52 -3.26
N LEU A 37 -1.56 -1.70 -2.03
CA LEU A 37 -0.68 -1.83 -0.88
C LEU A 37 0.22 -3.06 -0.99
N TYR A 38 -0.34 -4.21 -1.44
CA TYR A 38 0.48 -5.39 -1.72
C TYR A 38 1.54 -5.13 -2.80
N ALA A 39 1.20 -4.36 -3.84
CA ALA A 39 2.14 -4.00 -4.89
C ALA A 39 3.25 -3.05 -4.41
N LEU A 40 2.93 -2.10 -3.53
CA LEU A 40 3.92 -1.20 -2.92
C LEU A 40 4.92 -1.99 -2.07
N ILE A 41 4.42 -2.88 -1.21
CA ILE A 41 5.26 -3.76 -0.37
C ILE A 41 6.11 -4.68 -1.24
N GLY A 42 5.50 -5.35 -2.23
CA GLY A 42 6.24 -6.22 -3.15
C GLY A 42 7.32 -5.50 -3.95
N ALA A 43 7.07 -4.26 -4.37
CA ALA A 43 8.05 -3.43 -5.06
C ALA A 43 9.22 -2.97 -4.15
N GLN A 44 9.00 -2.83 -2.85
CA GLN A 44 10.05 -2.50 -1.88
C GLN A 44 10.88 -3.71 -1.48
N GLU A 45 10.23 -4.88 -1.37
CA GLU A 45 10.86 -6.13 -0.93
C GLU A 45 11.40 -6.99 -2.08
N ASP A 46 11.21 -6.56 -3.33
CA ASP A 46 11.52 -7.33 -4.55
C ASP A 46 10.81 -8.70 -4.59
N LEU A 47 9.53 -8.72 -4.18
CA LEU A 47 8.69 -9.91 -4.12
C LEU A 47 7.40 -9.74 -4.96
N PRO A 48 6.87 -10.83 -5.54
CA PRO A 48 5.56 -10.80 -6.20
C PRO A 48 4.46 -10.38 -5.21
N TRP A 49 3.62 -9.41 -5.57
CA TRP A 49 2.56 -8.92 -4.69
C TRP A 49 1.55 -10.02 -4.29
N GLN A 50 1.39 -11.06 -5.13
CA GLN A 50 0.55 -12.22 -4.83
C GLN A 50 1.07 -12.98 -3.61
N GLN A 51 2.40 -13.06 -3.44
CA GLN A 51 3.02 -13.69 -2.28
C GLN A 51 2.70 -12.89 -1.02
N ILE A 52 2.90 -11.55 -1.06
CA ILE A 52 2.54 -10.65 0.05
C ILE A 52 1.07 -10.82 0.46
N LYS A 53 0.17 -10.87 -0.52
CA LYS A 53 -1.27 -11.09 -0.28
C LYS A 53 -1.56 -12.45 0.37
N GLN A 54 -0.85 -13.51 0.00
CA GLN A 54 -1.10 -14.85 0.52
C GLN A 54 -0.56 -15.00 1.94
N GLU A 55 0.65 -14.50 2.18
CA GLU A 55 1.40 -14.74 3.42
C GLU A 55 1.12 -13.70 4.50
N ARG A 56 0.86 -12.44 4.12
CA ARG A 56 0.86 -11.30 5.04
C ARG A 56 -0.46 -10.52 5.10
N LYS A 57 -1.51 -10.99 4.43
CA LYS A 57 -2.81 -10.28 4.38
C LYS A 57 -3.38 -9.96 5.76
N THR A 58 -3.32 -10.88 6.72
CA THR A 58 -3.87 -10.65 8.06
C THR A 58 -3.11 -9.56 8.80
N GLU A 59 -1.77 -9.62 8.80
CA GLU A 59 -0.89 -8.58 9.37
C GLU A 59 -1.20 -7.21 8.76
N ILE A 60 -1.27 -7.14 7.43
CA ILE A 60 -1.53 -5.90 6.69
C ILE A 60 -2.91 -5.33 7.04
N LEU A 61 -3.93 -6.17 7.14
CA LEU A 61 -5.28 -5.72 7.51
C LEU A 61 -5.35 -5.21 8.95
N LEU A 62 -4.65 -5.83 9.89
CA LEU A 62 -4.56 -5.36 11.27
C LEU A 62 -3.88 -3.99 11.34
N ARG A 63 -2.75 -3.81 10.64
CA ARG A 63 -2.06 -2.52 10.60
C ARG A 63 -2.91 -1.43 9.94
N LEU A 64 -3.69 -1.76 8.90
CA LEU A 64 -4.64 -0.82 8.32
C LEU A 64 -5.77 -0.46 9.28
N ASP A 65 -6.21 -1.39 10.13
CA ASP A 65 -7.23 -1.14 11.15
C ASP A 65 -6.72 -0.15 12.22
N ASP A 66 -5.47 -0.33 12.66
CA ASP A 66 -4.79 0.60 13.58
C ASP A 66 -4.67 2.03 13.02
N MET A 67 -4.66 2.16 11.69
CA MET A 67 -4.62 3.44 10.97
C MET A 67 -6.02 4.00 10.63
N ASP A 68 -7.11 3.31 10.98
CA ASP A 68 -8.49 3.58 10.52
C ASP A 68 -8.63 3.60 8.99
N LEU A 69 -7.79 2.81 8.29
CA LEU A 69 -7.76 2.66 6.83
C LEU A 69 -8.23 1.27 6.38
N ALA A 70 -8.64 0.40 7.31
CA ALA A 70 -9.11 -0.93 6.98
C ALA A 70 -10.34 -0.85 6.04
N PRO A 71 -10.36 -1.64 4.95
CA PRO A 71 -11.49 -1.65 4.04
C PRO A 71 -12.74 -2.14 4.77
N ARG A 72 -13.71 -1.24 4.95
CA ARG A 72 -15.01 -1.58 5.57
C ARG A 72 -15.76 -2.52 4.63
N ARG A 73 -16.37 -3.58 5.18
CA ARG A 73 -17.28 -4.42 4.41
C ARG A 73 -18.43 -3.54 3.91
N LYS A 74 -18.66 -3.55 2.60
CA LYS A 74 -19.87 -2.98 2.00
C LYS A 74 -21.09 -3.78 2.43
#